data_AF-A0A3C1LI69-F1
#
_entry.id   AF-A0A3C1LI69-F1
#
_cell.length_a   1.000
_cell.length_b   1.000
_cell.length_c   1.000
_cell.angle_alpha   90.00
_cell.angle_beta   90.00
_cell.angle_gamma   90.00
#
_symmetry.space_group_name_H-M   'P 1'
#
loop_
_entity.id
_entity.type
_entity.pdbx_description
1 polymer ?
#
loop_
_entity_poly.entity_id
_entity_poly.type
_entity_poly.pdbx_seq_one_letter_code
_entity_poly.pdbx_strand_id
1 'polypeptide(L)'
;KIRAYAIDMETATIFSVGFYNKIPTGALLLVSDNPMVPEGVKTEESDKKVTGQFVENHIKIGIDSLKQLINNGVTVRHLRF
;
A
#
# COMPACT_ATOMS: atom_id res chain seq x y z
N LYS A 1 10.99 6.89 19.39
CA LYS A 1 9.50 6.92 19.29
C LYS A 1 9.11 6.54 17.87
N ILE A 2 8.19 5.60 17.67
CA ILE A 2 7.75 5.14 16.34
C ILE A 2 6.89 6.24 15.68
N ARG A 3 7.12 6.52 14.39
CA ARG A 3 6.35 7.49 13.58
C ARG A 3 5.45 6.72 12.60
N ALA A 4 4.36 6.13 13.12
CA ALA A 4 3.44 5.35 12.30
C ALA A 4 2.54 6.28 11.45
N TYR A 5 2.37 5.94 10.17
CA TYR A 5 1.52 6.68 9.23
C TYR A 5 0.27 5.90 8.81
N ALA A 6 0.33 4.57 8.82
CA ALA A 6 -0.75 3.66 8.47
C ALA A 6 -0.66 2.40 9.33
N ILE A 7 -1.77 1.66 9.41
CA ILE A 7 -1.90 0.40 10.15
C ILE A 7 -2.49 -0.64 9.19
N ASP A 8 -1.91 -1.83 9.18
CA ASP A 8 -2.27 -2.96 8.33
C ASP A 8 -1.89 -4.27 9.05
N MET A 9 -2.43 -5.42 8.62
CA MET A 9 -2.25 -6.72 9.28
C MET A 9 -1.23 -7.62 8.58
N GLU A 10 -0.84 -7.32 7.34
CA GLU A 10 -0.03 -8.23 6.52
C GLU A 10 1.37 -7.68 6.23
N THR A 11 1.51 -6.36 6.04
CA THR A 11 2.74 -5.74 5.50
C THR A 11 4.01 -6.15 6.26
N ALA A 12 4.01 -6.13 7.60
CA ALA A 12 5.19 -6.50 8.38
C ALA A 12 5.61 -7.96 8.18
N THR A 13 4.64 -8.86 8.08
CA THR A 13 4.86 -10.30 7.85
C THR A 13 5.42 -10.54 6.46
N ILE A 14 4.83 -9.91 5.43
CA ILE A 14 5.29 -9.99 4.04
C ILE A 14 6.75 -9.53 3.91
N PHE A 15 7.11 -8.40 4.53
CA PHE A 15 8.49 -7.92 4.51
C PHE A 15 9.45 -8.82 5.27
N SER A 16 9.04 -9.34 6.44
CA SER A 16 9.90 -10.20 7.26
C SER A 16 10.19 -11.53 6.57
N VAL A 17 9.16 -12.17 6.00
CA VAL A 17 9.28 -13.45 5.27
C VAL A 17 9.99 -13.25 3.92
N GLY A 18 9.70 -12.16 3.21
CA GLY A 18 10.38 -11.80 1.98
C GLY A 18 11.88 -11.58 2.20
N PHE A 19 12.24 -10.85 3.27
CA PHE A 19 13.63 -10.65 3.68
C PHE A 19 14.33 -11.99 4.01
N TYR A 20 13.71 -12.85 4.81
CA TYR A 20 14.25 -14.17 5.16
C TYR A 20 14.53 -15.03 3.92
N ASN A 21 13.61 -15.03 2.94
CA ASN A 21 13.74 -15.80 1.71
C ASN A 21 14.54 -15.09 0.60
N LYS A 22 15.07 -13.88 0.85
CA LYS A 22 15.78 -13.04 -0.13
C LYS A 22 14.94 -12.73 -1.38
N ILE A 23 13.63 -12.57 -1.20
CA ILE A 23 12.69 -12.20 -2.25
C ILE A 23 12.50 -10.68 -2.22
N PRO A 24 12.83 -9.94 -3.30
CA PRO A 24 12.55 -8.51 -3.38
C PRO A 24 11.07 -8.22 -3.15
N THR A 25 10.77 -7.40 -2.15
CA THR A 25 9.40 -7.16 -1.67
C THR A 25 9.14 -5.66 -1.56
N GLY A 26 7.92 -5.25 -1.89
CA GLY A 26 7.46 -3.86 -1.78
C GLY A 26 5.98 -3.82 -1.38
N ALA A 27 5.50 -2.67 -0.93
CA ALA A 27 4.09 -2.46 -0.60
C ALA A 27 3.61 -1.09 -1.11
N LEU A 28 2.37 -1.08 -1.60
CA LEU A 28 1.57 0.09 -1.87
C LEU A 28 0.24 -0.13 -1.15
N LEU A 29 -0.08 0.71 -0.17
CA LEU A 29 -1.30 0.61 0.64
C LEU A 29 -2.27 1.72 0.27
N LEU A 30 -3.57 1.40 0.30
CA LEU A 30 -4.66 2.35 0.10
C LEU A 30 -5.33 2.56 1.43
N VAL A 31 -5.41 3.84 1.84
CA VAL A 31 -6.13 4.22 3.05
C VAL A 31 -7.62 4.02 2.80
N SER A 32 -8.23 3.02 3.45
CA SER A 32 -9.67 2.76 3.37
C SER A 32 -10.50 3.54 4.38
N ASP A 33 -9.87 3.93 5.49
CA ASP A 33 -10.51 4.53 6.65
C ASP A 33 -9.45 5.18 7.55
N ASN A 34 -9.90 6.00 8.48
CA ASN A 34 -9.07 6.71 9.46
C ASN A 34 -9.63 6.49 10.87
N PRO A 35 -9.28 5.38 11.54
CA PRO A 35 -9.88 4.99 12.81
C PRO A 35 -9.53 5.93 13.98
N MET A 36 -8.52 6.79 13.81
CA MET A 36 -8.15 7.79 14.81
C MET A 36 -9.08 9.02 14.80
N VAL A 37 -10.00 9.09 13.84
CA VAL A 37 -11.08 10.08 13.77
C VAL A 37 -12.40 9.33 13.97
N PRO A 38 -13.28 9.75 14.91
CA PRO A 38 -14.52 9.01 15.22
C PRO A 38 -15.40 8.76 13.99
N GLU A 39 -15.54 9.75 13.11
CA GLU A 39 -16.30 9.66 11.85
C GLU A 39 -15.51 8.99 10.71
N GLY A 40 -14.22 8.72 10.94
CA GLY A 40 -13.30 8.15 9.95
C GLY A 40 -13.30 6.63 9.93
N VAL A 41 -14.02 5.96 10.83
CA VAL A 41 -14.16 4.50 10.82
C VAL A 41 -15.00 4.05 9.64
N LYS A 42 -14.55 3.00 8.97
CA LYS A 42 -15.14 2.45 7.75
C LYS A 42 -16.63 2.12 7.92
N THR A 43 -17.47 2.61 7.00
CA THR A 43 -18.87 2.21 6.83
C THR A 43 -19.04 1.47 5.49
N GLU A 44 -20.16 0.76 5.31
CA GLU A 44 -20.45 0.10 4.02
C GLU A 44 -20.55 1.12 2.87
N GLU A 45 -21.07 2.33 3.13
CA GLU A 45 -21.17 3.39 2.14
C GLU A 45 -19.79 3.93 1.76
N SER A 46 -18.94 4.22 2.75
CA SER A 46 -17.58 4.70 2.49
C SER A 46 -16.74 3.63 1.80
N ASP A 47 -16.92 2.35 2.13
CA ASP A 47 -16.23 1.24 1.47
C ASP A 47 -16.59 1.13 0.00
N LYS A 48 -17.89 1.20 -0.35
CA LYS A 48 -18.33 1.20 -1.76
C LYS A 48 -17.74 2.38 -2.53
N LYS A 49 -17.71 3.56 -1.91
CA LYS A 49 -17.13 4.76 -2.53
C LYS A 49 -15.63 4.59 -2.77
N VAL A 50 -14.87 4.16 -1.76
CA VAL A 50 -13.42 3.96 -1.88
C VAL A 50 -13.11 2.87 -2.91
N THR A 51 -13.85 1.76 -2.86
CA THR A 51 -13.70 0.66 -3.80
C THR A 51 -13.94 1.09 -5.24
N GLY A 52 -15.07 1.77 -5.51
CA GLY A 52 -15.40 2.23 -6.85
C GLY A 52 -14.46 3.30 -7.40
N GLN A 53 -13.84 4.11 -6.54
CA GLN A 53 -12.99 5.23 -6.98
C GLN A 53 -11.50 4.88 -7.09
N PHE A 54 -10.99 4.02 -6.21
CA PHE A 54 -9.53 3.90 -6.02
C PHE A 54 -8.99 2.50 -6.25
N VAL A 55 -9.78 1.42 -6.09
CA VAL A 55 -9.24 0.05 -6.19
C VAL A 55 -8.73 -0.26 -7.59
N GLU A 56 -9.46 0.13 -8.64
CA GLU A 56 -9.02 -0.10 -10.02
C GLU A 56 -7.66 0.59 -10.29
N ASN A 57 -7.53 1.85 -9.87
CA ASN A 57 -6.29 2.60 -10.00
C ASN A 57 -5.15 2.00 -9.16
N HIS A 58 -5.43 1.55 -7.94
CA HIS A 58 -4.44 0.88 -7.08
C HIS A 58 -3.87 -0.35 -7.76
N ILE A 59 -4.73 -1.22 -8.29
CA ILE A 59 -4.32 -2.44 -9.00
C ILE A 59 -3.48 -2.08 -10.23
N LYS A 60 -3.93 -1.10 -11.02
CA LYS A 60 -3.17 -0.62 -12.19
C LYS A 60 -1.77 -0.12 -11.81
N ILE A 61 -1.64 0.68 -10.75
CA ILE A 61 -0.34 1.16 -10.26
C ILE A 61 0.56 -0.02 -9.87
N GLY A 62 0.02 -1.03 -9.18
CA GLY A 62 0.77 -2.24 -8.82
C GLY A 62 1.28 -3.00 -10.06
N ILE A 63 0.41 -3.21 -11.05
CA ILE A 63 0.75 -3.87 -12.31
C ILE A 63 1.83 -3.07 -13.06
N ASP A 64 1.67 -1.76 -13.17
CA ASP A 64 2.61 -0.91 -13.90
C ASP A 64 3.97 -0.80 -13.17
N SER A 65 3.97 -0.85 -11.84
CA SER A 65 5.20 -0.96 -11.03
C SER A 65 5.96 -2.25 -11.34
N LEU A 66 5.27 -3.39 -11.44
CA LEU A 66 5.89 -4.67 -11.81
C LEU A 66 6.42 -4.64 -13.25
N LYS A 67 5.68 -4.07 -14.20
CA LYS A 67 6.16 -3.89 -15.59
C LYS A 67 7.42 -3.03 -15.64
N GLN A 68 7.50 -1.95 -14.85
CA GLN A 68 8.70 -1.12 -14.77
C GLN A 68 9.89 -1.92 -14.24
N LEU A 69 9.70 -2.73 -13.20
CA LEU A 69 10.76 -3.59 -12.64
C LEU A 69 11.27 -4.61 -13.67
N ILE A 70 10.38 -5.25 -14.43
CA ILE A 70 10.74 -6.22 -15.47
C ILE A 70 11.56 -5.55 -16.59
N ASN A 71 11.22 -4.31 -16.94
CA ASN A 71 11.86 -3.58 -18.03
C ASN A 71 13.10 -2.79 -17.60
N ASN A 72 13.66 -3.05 -16.41
CA ASN A 72 14.78 -2.29 -15.82
C ASN A 72 14.53 -0.77 -15.83
N GLY A 73 13.27 -0.36 -15.66
CA GLY A 73 12.87 1.04 -15.57
C GLY A 73 13.59 1.74 -14.42
N VAL A 74 13.79 3.06 -14.55
CA VAL A 74 14.45 3.87 -13.51
C VAL A 74 13.62 3.80 -12.23
N THR A 75 14.14 3.15 -11.20
CA THR A 75 13.50 3.09 -9.89
C THR A 75 13.94 4.30 -9.07
N VAL A 76 13.03 5.26 -8.89
CA VAL A 76 13.31 6.44 -8.07
C VAL A 76 12.98 6.11 -6.61
N ARG A 77 14.00 6.14 -5.74
CA ARG A 77 13.80 6.07 -4.28
C ARG A 77 13.21 7.39 -3.81
N HIS A 78 11.88 7.47 -3.68
CA HIS A 78 11.18 8.64 -3.17
C HIS A 78 11.28 8.70 -1.63
N LEU A 79 12.45 9.09 -1.12
CA LEU A 79 12.56 9.61 0.26
C LEU A 79 12.66 11.13 0.17
N ARG A 80 11.51 11.81 0.18
CA ARG A 80 11.45 13.25 0.49
C ARG A 80 10.98 13.38 1.94
N PHE A 81 11.83 13.98 2.77
CA PHE A 81 11.50 14.36 4.15
C PHE A 81 10.80 15.71 4.16
#